data_AF-A0A016U9Z0-F1
#
_entry.id   AF-A0A016U9Z0-F1
#
_cell.length_a   1.000
_cell.length_b   1.000
_cell.length_c   1.000
_cell.angle_alpha   90.00
_cell.angle_beta   90.00
_cell.angle_gamma   90.00
#
_symmetry.space_group_name_H-M   'P 1'
#
loop_
_entity.id
_entity.type
_entity.pdbx_description
1 polymer ?
#
loop_
_entity_poly.entity_id
_entity_poly.type
_entity_poly.pdbx_seq_one_letter_code
_entity_poly.pdbx_strand_id
1 'polypeptide(L)' 'MKTAIVFFVLLVLYVHAGVFDCDENHKCRPGLKCEDGQCVTRLDCPQRGIPEVKPGCRLETVVDSRDCPKTVVVCDKQ' A
#
# COMPACT_ATOMS: atom_id res chain seq x y z
N MET A 1 -29.80 -25.60 -0.69
CA MET A 1 -30.10 -24.30 -1.31
C MET A 1 -29.67 -23.10 -0.45
N LYS A 2 -30.07 -23.00 0.83
CA LYS A 2 -29.65 -21.88 1.72
C LYS A 2 -28.13 -21.68 1.80
N THR A 3 -27.37 -22.77 1.93
CA THR A 3 -25.89 -22.74 1.97
C THR A 3 -25.29 -22.22 0.67
N ALA A 4 -25.81 -22.63 -0.49
CA ALA A 4 -25.34 -22.16 -1.78
C ALA A 4 -25.58 -20.64 -1.97
N ILE A 5 -26.71 -20.12 -1.49
CA ILE A 5 -27.03 -18.69 -1.52
C ILE A 5 -26.04 -17.90 -0.65
N VAL A 6 -25.74 -18.40 0.55
CA VAL A 6 -24.77 -17.75 1.46
C VAL A 6 -23.37 -17.71 0.84
N PHE A 7 -22.93 -18.81 0.23
CA PHE A 7 -21.66 -18.85 -0.49
C PHE A 7 -21.62 -17.86 -1.65
N PHE A 8 -22.71 -17.75 -2.42
CA PHE A 8 -22.80 -16.80 -3.53
C PHE A 8 -22.71 -15.34 -3.06
N VAL A 9 -23.41 -15.00 -1.98
CA VAL A 9 -23.38 -13.65 -1.39
C VAL A 9 -21.98 -13.31 -0.88
N LEU A 10 -21.30 -14.24 -0.19
CA LEU A 10 -19.92 -14.06 0.25
C LEU A 10 -18.95 -13.86 -0.92
N LEU A 11 -19.12 -14.60 -2.01
CA LEU A 11 -18.28 -14.49 -3.20
C LEU A 11 -18.44 -13.14 -3.89
N VAL A 12 -19.68 -12.64 -4.01
CA VAL A 12 -19.97 -11.32 -4.57
C VAL A 12 -19.37 -10.21 -3.71
N LEU A 13 -19.51 -10.30 -2.38
CA LEU A 13 -18.90 -9.35 -1.45
C LEU A 13 -17.36 -9.38 -1.52
N TYR A 14 -16.76 -10.55 -1.69
CA TYR A 14 -15.31 -10.68 -1.83
C TYR A 14 -14.79 -10.08 -3.14
N VAL A 15 -15.56 -10.16 -4.22
CA VAL A 15 -15.23 -9.53 -5.51
C VAL A 15 -15.41 -8.01 -5.46
N HIS A 16 -16.39 -7.51 -4.71
CA HIS A 16 -16.64 -6.07 -4.55
C HIS A 16 -15.74 -5.39 -3.52
N ALA A 17 -15.08 -6.15 -2.65
CA ALA A 17 -13.98 -5.64 -1.84
C ALA A 17 -12.71 -5.62 -2.70
N GLY A 18 -12.68 -4.76 -3.73
CA GLY A 18 -11.49 -4.60 -4.54
C GLY A 18 -10.34 -4.16 -3.65
N VAL A 19 -9.35 -5.03 -3.51
CA VAL A 19 -8.11 -4.77 -2.75
C VAL A 19 -7.36 -3.54 -3.31
N PHE A 20 -7.72 -3.12 -4.52
CA PHE A 20 -7.22 -1.96 -5.24
C PHE A 20 -8.26 -0.86 -5.40
N ASP A 21 -9.44 -0.94 -4.78
CA ASP A 21 -10.40 0.17 -4.81
C ASP A 21 -10.01 1.22 -3.77
N CYS A 22 -10.36 2.46 -4.04
CA CYS A 22 -10.18 3.54 -3.08
C CYS A 22 -11.09 3.36 -1.88
N ASP A 23 -10.64 3.80 -0.70
CA ASP A 23 -11.52 3.84 0.46
C ASP A 23 -12.61 4.92 0.33
N GLU A 24 -13.55 4.97 1.29
CA GLU A 24 -14.65 5.95 1.32
C GLU A 24 -14.17 7.42 1.28
N ASN A 25 -12.91 7.68 1.66
CA ASN A 25 -12.28 9.00 1.64
C ASN A 25 -11.46 9.24 0.36
N HIS A 26 -11.59 8.39 -0.66
CA HIS A 26 -10.79 8.40 -1.88
C HIS A 26 -9.27 8.29 -1.61
N LYS A 27 -8.89 7.61 -0.52
CA LYS A 27 -7.50 7.36 -0.15
C LYS A 27 -7.08 5.94 -0.47
N CYS A 28 -5.77 5.81 -0.65
CA CYS A 28 -5.07 4.57 -0.95
C CYS A 28 -3.87 4.41 -0.02
N ARG A 29 -3.26 3.22 -0.03
CA ARG A 29 -2.00 3.00 0.72
C ARG A 29 -0.90 3.96 0.22
N PRO A 30 0.07 4.32 1.07
CA PRO A 30 1.21 5.15 0.65
C PRO A 30 1.90 4.62 -0.61
N GLY A 31 2.18 5.51 -1.56
CA GLY A 31 2.75 5.18 -2.87
C GLY A 31 1.71 4.90 -3.96
N LEU A 32 0.43 4.93 -3.62
CA LEU A 32 -0.70 4.84 -4.56
C LEU A 32 -1.48 6.16 -4.55
N LYS A 33 -2.19 6.44 -5.65
CA LYS A 33 -3.19 7.51 -5.75
C LYS A 33 -4.52 6.92 -6.21
N CYS A 34 -5.61 7.52 -5.80
CA CYS A 34 -6.93 7.16 -6.30
C CYS A 34 -7.15 7.80 -7.68
N GLU A 35 -7.35 6.97 -8.71
CA GLU A 35 -7.67 7.38 -10.07
C GLU A 35 -8.79 6.47 -10.57
N ASP A 36 -9.90 7.06 -11.03
CA ASP A 36 -11.10 6.34 -11.49
C ASP A 36 -11.65 5.29 -10.49
N GLY A 37 -11.56 5.59 -9.19
CA GLY A 37 -12.01 4.69 -8.13
C GLY A 37 -11.03 3.56 -7.80
N GLN A 38 -9.86 3.53 -8.47
CA GLN A 38 -8.81 2.54 -8.25
C GLN A 38 -7.52 3.16 -7.71
N CYS A 39 -6.86 2.42 -6.82
CA CYS A 39 -5.55 2.73 -6.29
C CYS A 39 -4.46 2.34 -7.28
N VAL A 40 -3.95 3.33 -8.01
CA VAL A 40 -2.87 3.18 -9.00
C VAL A 40 -1.53 3.65 -8.44
N THR A 41 -0.43 3.05 -8.90
CA THR A 41 0.93 3.44 -8.49
C THR A 41 1.24 4.87 -8.87
N ARG A 42 1.77 5.62 -7.90
CA ARG A 42 2.32 6.95 -8.13
C ARG A 42 3.66 6.85 -8.85
N LEU A 43 3.68 7.33 -10.09
CA LEU A 43 4.88 7.39 -10.91
C LEU A 43 5.83 8.52 -10.50
N ASP A 44 5.38 9.47 -9.68
CA ASP A 44 6.18 10.57 -9.15
C ASP A 44 6.90 10.23 -7.83
N CYS A 45 6.66 9.04 -7.28
CA CYS A 45 7.42 8.54 -6.15
C CYS A 45 8.82 8.09 -6.60
N PRO A 46 9.86 8.36 -5.78
CA PRO A 46 11.22 7.97 -6.13
C PRO A 46 11.33 6.46 -6.26
N GLN A 47 12.06 6.00 -7.28
CA GLN A 47 12.36 4.57 -7.44
C GLN A 47 13.15 4.09 -6.23
N ARG A 48 12.69 2.98 -5.63
CA ARG A 48 13.37 2.35 -4.50
C ARG A 48 14.57 1.58 -5.01
N GLY A 49 15.77 2.14 -4.86
CA GLY A 49 17.00 1.37 -4.92
C GLY A 49 17.13 0.48 -3.68
N ILE A 50 17.88 -0.62 -3.80
CA ILE A 50 18.29 -1.43 -2.63
C ILE A 50 19.42 -0.66 -1.94
N PRO A 51 19.22 -0.10 -0.73
CA PRO A 51 20.25 0.68 -0.07
C PRO A 51 21.35 -0.24 0.48
N GLU A 52 22.60 0.23 0.47
CA GLU A 52 23.66 -0.43 1.24
C GLU A 52 23.46 -0.17 2.74
N VAL A 53 23.35 -1.25 3.52
CA VAL A 53 23.13 -1.19 4.97
C VAL A 53 24.44 -1.52 5.68
N LYS A 54 24.98 -0.56 6.44
CA LYS A 54 26.16 -0.78 7.27
C LYS A 54 25.81 -1.62 8.51
N PRO A 55 26.78 -2.36 9.09
CA PRO A 55 26.58 -3.06 10.36
C PRO A 55 26.11 -2.08 11.45
N GLY A 56 25.08 -2.46 12.21
CA GLY A 56 24.47 -1.61 13.23
C GLY A 56 23.43 -0.61 12.70
N CYS A 57 23.10 -0.66 11.41
CA CYS A 57 22.01 0.11 10.83
C CYS A 57 20.88 -0.81 10.36
N ARG A 58 19.65 -0.29 10.37
CA ARG A 58 18.44 -0.95 9.86
C ARG A 58 17.74 -0.09 8.82
N LEU A 59 16.96 -0.75 7.97
CA LEU A 59 16.08 -0.07 7.03
C LEU A 59 14.74 0.21 7.70
N GLU A 60 14.29 1.45 7.64
CA GLU A 60 12.95 1.85 8.03
C GLU A 60 12.19 2.41 6.82
N THR A 61 10.91 2.09 6.71
CA THR A 61 10.04 2.68 5.70
C THR A 61 9.36 3.90 6.30
N VAL A 62 9.62 5.07 5.73
CA VAL A 62 9.02 6.34 6.16
C VAL A 62 8.22 6.92 5.00
N VAL A 63 7.03 7.41 5.31
CA VAL A 63 6.17 8.08 4.33
C VAL A 63 6.53 9.56 4.30
N ASP A 64 6.80 10.12 3.12
CA ASP A 64 7.08 11.54 2.98
C ASP A 64 5.80 12.40 2.94
N SER A 65 5.95 13.72 2.88
CA SER A 65 4.81 14.67 2.84
C SER A 65 3.92 14.53 1.60
N ARG A 66 4.35 13.77 0.59
CA ARG A 66 3.58 13.46 -0.62
C ARG A 66 2.98 12.06 -0.56
N ASP A 67 2.90 11.42 0.61
CA ASP A 67 2.47 10.03 0.76
C ASP A 67 3.32 9.03 -0.05
N CYS A 68 4.58 9.37 -0.38
CA CYS A 68 5.50 8.46 -1.03
C CYS A 68 6.33 7.69 0.02
N PRO A 69 6.25 6.36 0.05
CA PRO A 69 7.02 5.52 0.95
C PRO A 69 8.49 5.41 0.51
N LYS A 70 9.38 5.93 1.34
CA LYS A 70 10.84 5.92 1.17
C LYS A 70 11.49 4.96 2.16
N THR A 71 12.57 4.33 1.73
CA THR A 71 13.41 3.53 2.61
C THR A 71 14.55 4.40 3.14
N VAL A 72 14.68 4.54 4.45
CA VAL A 72 15.78 5.27 5.11
C VAL A 72 16.64 4.30 5.90
N VAL A 73 17.94 4.58 5.98
CA VAL A 73 18.87 3.83 6.82
C VAL A 73 18.94 4.53 8.18
N VAL A 74 18.49 3.84 9.23
CA VAL A 74 18.58 4.31 10.62
C VAL A 74 19.70 3.54 11.31
N CYS A 75 20.72 4.26 11.77
CA CYS A 75 21.80 3.68 12.55
C CYS A 75 21.58 4.04 14.02
N ASP A 76 21.62 3.04 14.90
CA ASP A 76 21.61 3.33 16.32
C ASP A 76 22.90 4.08 16.66
N LYS A 77 22.78 5.23 17.33
CA LYS A 77 23.95 5.95 17.83
C LYS A 77 24.62 5.07 18.87
N GLN A 78 25.78 4.54 18.54
CA GLN A 78 26.66 3.88 19.50
C GLN A 78 27.26 4.92 20.45
#